data_AF-Q21PA4-F1
#
_entry.id   AF-Q21PA4-F1
#
_cell.length_a   1.000
_cell.length_b   1.000
_cell.length_c   1.000
_cell.angle_alpha   90.00
_cell.angle_beta   90.00
_cell.angle_gamma   90.00
#
_symmetry.space_group_name_H-M   'P 1'
#
loop_
_entity.id
_entity.type
_entity.pdbx_description
1 polymer ?
#
loop_
_entity_poly.entity_id
_entity_poly.type
_entity_poly.pdbx_seq_one_letter_code
_entity_poly.pdbx_strand_id
1 'polypeptide(L)'
;MTLIESVQPTLDKLKKRIEKEGLRDLTHLDYDRYLNTSLWSKIKHWIYERDGHTCRICSSEGRFIEMDVHHRSYDLDVLEGRNEEMLVTLCRRCHTLIEQYPDGRRRHDLQEKDVEYFRLIEIHTNMCRSGIPLNLSSKLTSRSINIALWHDQNEALIFTSLESLLFHYSMVVYHANREAIRIPMPFGRDRFHQKSGARFFDRADGKVLMSIRMVNGEALIKISSSTVVPFQDTLAEVIADSVWKPTSSL
;
A
#
# COMPACT_ATOMS: atom_id res chain seq x y z
N MET A 1 -5.11 -28.23 -13.94
CA MET A 1 -3.98 -27.92 -14.83
C MET A 1 -2.95 -27.20 -14.00
N THR A 2 -1.76 -27.77 -13.86
CA THR A 2 -0.63 -27.19 -13.10
C THR A 2 0.11 -26.14 -13.93
N LEU A 3 0.99 -25.35 -13.32
CA LEU A 3 1.82 -24.40 -14.06
C LEU A 3 2.65 -25.13 -15.13
N ILE A 4 3.34 -26.20 -14.74
CA ILE A 4 4.24 -26.95 -15.62
C ILE A 4 3.51 -27.50 -16.85
N GLU A 5 2.29 -28.05 -16.68
CA GLU A 5 1.47 -28.53 -17.80
C GLU A 5 1.16 -27.42 -18.81
N SER A 6 0.92 -26.21 -18.33
CA SER A 6 0.58 -25.06 -19.18
C SER A 6 1.79 -24.49 -19.95
N VAL A 7 3.00 -24.62 -19.39
CA VAL A 7 4.21 -24.00 -19.93
C VAL A 7 5.13 -24.97 -20.68
N GLN A 8 5.01 -26.29 -20.47
CA GLN A 8 5.92 -27.31 -21.02
C GLN A 8 6.20 -27.16 -22.54
N PRO A 9 5.19 -26.93 -23.42
CA PRO A 9 5.46 -26.76 -24.86
C PRO A 9 6.32 -25.53 -25.18
N THR A 10 6.26 -24.50 -24.34
CA THR A 10 7.03 -23.24 -24.49
C THR A 10 8.44 -23.43 -23.94
N LEU A 11 8.56 -24.14 -22.82
CA LEU A 11 9.83 -24.52 -22.23
C LEU A 11 10.67 -25.37 -23.19
N ASP A 12 10.08 -26.40 -23.81
CA ASP A 12 10.79 -27.27 -24.76
C ASP A 12 11.35 -26.51 -25.97
N LYS A 13 10.57 -25.55 -26.49
CA LYS A 13 11.00 -24.67 -27.58
C LYS A 13 12.16 -23.77 -27.16
N LEU A 14 12.09 -23.20 -25.96
CA LEU A 14 13.16 -22.35 -25.43
C LEU A 14 14.45 -23.16 -25.18
N LYS A 15 14.35 -24.35 -24.59
CA LYS A 15 15.50 -25.25 -24.36
C LYS A 15 16.26 -25.57 -25.65
N LYS A 16 15.55 -25.96 -26.72
CA LYS A 16 16.18 -26.21 -28.03
C LYS A 16 16.89 -24.98 -28.60
N ARG A 17 16.32 -23.78 -28.39
CA ARG A 17 16.91 -22.53 -28.85
C ARG A 17 18.21 -22.21 -28.10
N ILE A 18 18.19 -22.28 -26.77
CA ILE A 18 19.36 -21.95 -25.95
C ILE A 18 20.48 -23.00 -26.11
N GLU A 19 20.13 -24.28 -26.32
CA GLU A 19 21.10 -25.33 -26.66
C GLU A 19 21.82 -25.04 -27.98
N LYS A 20 21.09 -24.56 -29.00
CA LYS A 20 21.69 -24.11 -30.28
C LYS A 20 22.61 -22.89 -30.09
N GLU A 21 22.36 -22.07 -29.07
CA GLU A 21 23.23 -20.95 -28.69
C GLU A 21 24.41 -21.40 -27.78
N GLY A 22 24.51 -22.70 -27.46
CA GLY A 22 25.58 -23.27 -26.63
C GLY A 22 25.37 -23.08 -25.12
N LEU A 23 24.19 -22.64 -24.69
CA LEU A 23 23.86 -22.49 -23.27
C LEU A 23 23.37 -23.83 -22.71
N ARG A 24 23.79 -24.14 -21.47
CA ARG A 24 23.46 -25.40 -20.79
C ARG A 24 21.99 -25.47 -20.37
N ASP A 25 21.48 -24.38 -19.81
CA ASP A 25 20.13 -24.29 -19.25
C ASP A 25 19.72 -22.81 -19.06
N LEU A 26 18.54 -22.57 -18.49
CA LEU A 26 18.02 -21.22 -18.30
C LEU A 26 18.79 -20.38 -17.28
N THR A 27 19.55 -20.99 -16.36
CA THR A 27 20.35 -20.23 -15.37
C THR A 27 21.53 -19.51 -16.03
N HIS A 28 21.91 -19.92 -17.24
CA HIS A 28 22.95 -19.29 -18.06
C HIS A 28 22.38 -18.28 -19.06
N LEU A 29 21.06 -18.14 -19.15
CA LEU A 29 20.43 -17.12 -19.97
C LEU A 29 20.48 -15.79 -19.22
N ASP A 30 20.89 -14.73 -19.91
CA ASP A 30 20.80 -13.37 -19.38
C ASP A 30 19.38 -13.08 -18.86
N TYR A 31 19.29 -12.49 -17.66
CA TYR A 31 18.03 -12.38 -16.95
C TYR A 31 17.03 -11.48 -17.69
N ASP A 32 17.48 -10.37 -18.28
CA ASP A 32 16.62 -9.51 -19.08
C ASP A 32 16.13 -10.25 -20.33
N ARG A 33 16.97 -11.08 -20.95
CA ARG A 33 16.53 -11.97 -22.03
C ARG A 33 15.49 -12.99 -21.55
N TYR A 34 15.64 -13.58 -20.36
CA TYR A 34 14.67 -14.51 -19.77
C TYR A 34 13.30 -13.86 -19.57
N LEU A 35 13.26 -12.66 -18.98
CA LEU A 35 12.02 -11.91 -18.76
C LEU A 35 11.30 -11.53 -20.06
N ASN A 36 12.01 -11.50 -21.19
CA ASN A 36 11.44 -11.25 -22.51
C ASN A 36 11.01 -12.52 -23.26
N THR A 37 11.03 -13.70 -22.62
CA THR A 37 10.60 -14.95 -23.25
C THR A 37 9.08 -15.16 -23.16
N SER A 38 8.54 -15.89 -24.13
CA SER A 38 7.15 -16.37 -24.07
C SER A 38 6.91 -17.36 -22.92
N LEU A 39 7.96 -18.03 -22.44
CA LEU A 39 7.92 -18.87 -21.25
C LEU A 39 7.58 -18.03 -20.02
N TRP A 40 8.38 -16.99 -19.74
CA TRP A 40 8.14 -16.11 -18.60
C TRP A 40 6.78 -15.42 -18.69
N SER A 41 6.38 -14.95 -19.87
CA SER A 41 5.05 -14.34 -20.06
C SER A 41 3.91 -15.28 -19.65
N LYS A 42 4.02 -16.58 -19.92
CA LYS A 42 3.02 -17.58 -19.51
C LYS A 42 3.08 -17.88 -18.01
N ILE A 43 4.28 -18.02 -17.45
CA ILE A 43 4.48 -18.20 -16.01
C ILE A 43 3.85 -17.01 -15.26
N LYS A 44 4.21 -15.79 -15.65
CA LYS A 44 3.70 -14.55 -15.08
C LYS A 44 2.17 -14.49 -15.12
N HIS A 45 1.55 -14.78 -16.25
CA HIS A 45 0.09 -14.80 -16.37
C HIS A 45 -0.54 -15.85 -15.46
N TRP A 46 -0.01 -17.07 -15.44
CA TRP A 46 -0.53 -18.14 -14.58
C TRP A 46 -0.45 -17.77 -13.09
N ILE A 47 0.67 -17.16 -12.66
CA ILE A 47 0.84 -16.70 -11.26
C ILE A 47 -0.15 -15.60 -10.90
N TYR A 48 -0.42 -14.65 -11.81
CA TYR A 48 -1.47 -13.65 -11.59
C TYR A 48 -2.86 -14.26 -11.44
N GLU A 49 -3.23 -15.24 -12.28
CA GLU A 49 -4.52 -15.93 -12.17
C GLU A 49 -4.62 -16.71 -10.85
N ARG A 50 -3.57 -17.44 -10.47
CA ARG A 50 -3.51 -18.17 -9.18
C ARG A 50 -3.72 -17.22 -8.00
N ASP A 51 -3.06 -16.06 -8.03
CA ASP A 51 -3.10 -15.08 -6.95
C ASP A 51 -4.32 -14.14 -7.03
N GLY A 52 -5.22 -14.35 -7.99
CA GLY A 52 -6.43 -13.55 -8.20
C GLY A 52 -6.13 -12.08 -8.51
N HIS A 53 -4.99 -11.79 -9.13
CA HIS A 53 -4.48 -10.43 -9.38
C HIS A 53 -4.36 -9.59 -8.08
N THR A 54 -4.04 -10.22 -6.96
CA THR A 54 -3.87 -9.54 -5.66
C THR A 54 -2.45 -9.65 -5.11
N CYS A 55 -2.00 -8.60 -4.40
CA CYS A 55 -0.72 -8.62 -3.69
C CYS A 55 -0.76 -9.67 -2.57
N ARG A 56 0.18 -10.62 -2.59
CA ARG A 56 0.27 -11.68 -1.57
C ARG A 56 0.71 -11.20 -0.18
N ILE A 57 1.15 -9.95 -0.05
CA ILE A 57 1.47 -9.31 1.23
C ILE A 57 0.30 -8.46 1.74
N CYS A 58 -0.09 -7.44 0.98
CA CYS A 58 -1.02 -6.40 1.44
C CYS A 58 -2.43 -6.49 0.85
N SER A 59 -2.73 -7.58 0.14
CA SER A 59 -4.03 -7.88 -0.47
C SER A 59 -4.56 -6.82 -1.45
N SER A 60 -3.74 -5.85 -1.84
CA SER A 60 -4.16 -4.79 -2.76
C SER A 60 -4.38 -5.36 -4.17
N GLU A 61 -5.41 -4.86 -4.85
CA GLU A 61 -5.90 -5.40 -6.11
C GLU A 61 -5.24 -4.75 -7.34
N GLY A 62 -4.77 -5.56 -8.28
CA GLY A 62 -4.08 -5.12 -9.48
C GLY A 62 -4.90 -4.25 -10.44
N ARG A 63 -6.23 -4.18 -10.27
CA ARG A 63 -7.08 -3.25 -11.03
C ARG A 63 -6.77 -1.77 -10.76
N PHE A 64 -6.15 -1.47 -9.61
CA PHE A 64 -5.87 -0.10 -9.19
C PHE A 64 -4.38 0.23 -9.07
N ILE A 65 -3.51 -0.78 -9.08
CA ILE A 65 -2.07 -0.62 -8.82
C ILE A 65 -1.24 -1.55 -9.70
N GLU A 66 -0.02 -1.13 -9.98
CA GLU A 66 0.95 -1.95 -10.72
C GLU A 66 1.39 -3.16 -9.89
N MET A 67 1.35 -4.34 -10.54
CA MET A 67 1.69 -5.63 -9.97
C MET A 67 2.88 -6.24 -10.71
N ASP A 68 3.69 -7.02 -10.01
CA ASP A 68 4.75 -7.83 -10.61
C ASP A 68 4.82 -9.21 -9.96
N VAL A 69 5.47 -10.15 -10.64
CA VAL A 69 5.78 -11.47 -10.05
C VAL A 69 7.19 -11.41 -9.48
N HIS A 70 7.28 -11.62 -8.18
CA HIS A 70 8.53 -11.65 -7.44
C HIS A 70 9.07 -13.08 -7.37
N HIS A 71 10.36 -13.23 -7.66
CA HIS A 71 11.09 -14.48 -7.48
C HIS A 71 11.63 -14.57 -6.05
N ARG A 72 11.26 -15.64 -5.34
CA ARG A 72 11.82 -16.01 -4.04
C ARG A 72 13.04 -16.93 -4.19
N SER A 73 13.18 -17.59 -5.34
CA SER A 73 14.38 -18.30 -5.79
C SER A 73 14.56 -18.12 -7.30
N TYR A 74 15.80 -18.25 -7.74
CA TYR A 74 16.21 -18.24 -9.15
C TYR A 74 16.73 -19.61 -9.61
N ASP A 75 16.43 -20.66 -8.84
CA ASP A 75 16.78 -22.04 -9.19
C ASP A 75 16.11 -22.46 -10.50
N LEU A 76 16.72 -23.44 -11.17
CA LEU A 76 16.31 -23.86 -12.51
C LEU A 76 14.85 -24.33 -12.54
N ASP A 77 14.39 -25.05 -11.52
CA ASP A 77 13.00 -25.51 -11.42
C ASP A 77 12.01 -24.35 -11.33
N VAL A 78 12.36 -23.25 -10.67
CA VAL A 78 11.56 -22.01 -10.63
C VAL A 78 11.53 -21.34 -12.00
N LEU A 79 12.69 -21.16 -12.64
CA LEU A 79 12.81 -20.53 -13.97
C LEU A 79 12.06 -21.32 -15.05
N GLU A 80 11.97 -22.65 -14.90
CA GLU A 80 11.23 -23.55 -15.78
C GLU A 80 9.72 -23.60 -15.50
N GLY A 81 9.24 -23.01 -14.40
CA GLY A 81 7.84 -23.08 -13.98
C GLY A 81 7.45 -24.44 -13.37
N ARG A 82 8.43 -25.21 -12.85
CA ARG A 82 8.20 -26.45 -12.10
C ARG A 82 7.93 -26.20 -10.62
N ASN A 83 8.37 -25.05 -10.11
CA ASN A 83 8.21 -24.66 -8.71
C ASN A 83 7.55 -23.28 -8.61
N GLU A 84 6.22 -23.28 -8.66
CA GLU A 84 5.38 -22.10 -8.59
C GLU A 84 5.30 -21.46 -7.20
N GLU A 85 5.67 -22.19 -6.13
CA GLU A 85 5.63 -21.70 -4.74
C GLU A 85 6.68 -20.62 -4.46
N MET A 86 7.74 -20.59 -5.27
CA MET A 86 8.80 -19.59 -5.23
C MET A 86 8.51 -18.35 -6.09
N LEU A 87 7.28 -18.24 -6.61
CA LEU A 87 6.81 -17.09 -7.39
C LEU A 87 5.56 -16.52 -6.74
N VAL A 88 5.54 -15.20 -6.51
CA VAL A 88 4.40 -14.53 -5.85
C VAL A 88 4.05 -13.21 -6.51
N THR A 89 2.77 -12.91 -6.60
CA THR A 89 2.26 -11.63 -7.12
C THR A 89 2.37 -10.56 -6.03
N LEU A 90 3.09 -9.47 -6.30
CA LEU A 90 3.27 -8.35 -5.38
C LEU A 90 2.95 -7.02 -6.05
N CYS A 91 2.42 -6.07 -5.28
CA CYS A 91 2.38 -4.68 -5.74
C CYS A 91 3.77 -4.06 -5.69
N ARG A 92 3.99 -3.01 -6.49
CA ARG A 92 5.28 -2.29 -6.56
C ARG A 92 5.83 -1.85 -5.20
N ARG A 93 4.95 -1.42 -4.28
CA ARG A 93 5.36 -1.01 -2.93
C ARG A 93 5.95 -2.19 -2.15
N CYS A 94 5.22 -3.29 -2.03
CA CYS A 94 5.69 -4.47 -1.31
C CYS A 94 6.93 -5.08 -1.98
N HIS A 95 6.96 -5.08 -3.32
CA HIS A 95 8.15 -5.50 -4.07
C HIS A 95 9.37 -4.66 -3.70
N THR A 96 9.22 -3.34 -3.62
CA THR A 96 10.33 -2.43 -3.22
C THR A 96 10.76 -2.66 -1.79
N LEU A 97 9.82 -2.88 -0.87
CA LEU A 97 10.12 -3.15 0.54
C LEU A 97 10.92 -4.44 0.75
N ILE A 98 10.73 -5.46 -0.09
CA ILE A 98 11.55 -6.68 -0.08
C ILE A 98 12.92 -6.44 -0.73
N GLU A 99 12.94 -5.74 -1.87
CA GLU A 99 14.17 -5.50 -2.62
C GLU A 99 15.11 -4.49 -1.96
N GLN A 100 14.61 -3.62 -1.07
CA GLN A 100 15.37 -2.49 -0.54
C GLN A 100 15.19 -2.30 0.96
N TYR A 101 16.28 -1.92 1.62
CA TYR A 101 16.25 -1.44 3.00
C TYR A 101 15.54 -0.07 3.10
N PRO A 102 15.12 0.36 4.30
CA PRO A 102 14.54 1.68 4.51
C PRO A 102 15.43 2.86 4.07
N ASP A 103 16.75 2.66 4.01
CA ASP A 103 17.71 3.66 3.53
C ASP A 103 17.89 3.67 2.00
N GLY A 104 17.16 2.83 1.26
CA GLY A 104 17.19 2.73 -0.20
C GLY A 104 18.27 1.81 -0.78
N ARG A 105 19.15 1.23 0.04
CA ARG A 105 20.11 0.22 -0.44
C ARG A 105 19.36 -1.05 -0.86
N ARG A 106 19.88 -1.77 -1.87
CA ARG A 106 19.30 -3.04 -2.34
C ARG A 106 19.71 -4.22 -1.45
N ARG A 107 18.79 -5.14 -1.22
CA ARG A 107 19.06 -6.49 -0.69
C ARG A 107 19.50 -7.39 -1.83
N HIS A 108 20.66 -8.02 -1.70
CA HIS A 108 21.19 -8.95 -2.70
C HIS A 108 21.03 -10.41 -2.28
N ASP A 109 20.96 -10.67 -0.98
CA ASP A 109 20.79 -12.01 -0.43
C ASP A 109 19.33 -12.47 -0.54
N LEU A 110 19.11 -13.66 -1.09
CA LEU A 110 17.76 -14.21 -1.29
C LEU A 110 17.11 -14.61 0.02
N GLN A 111 17.89 -15.14 0.98
CA GLN A 111 17.36 -15.55 2.27
C GLN A 111 16.86 -14.34 3.06
N GLU A 112 17.59 -13.23 3.02
CA GLU A 112 17.17 -11.97 3.65
C GLU A 112 15.87 -11.42 3.03
N LYS A 113 15.74 -11.48 1.70
CA LYS A 113 14.49 -11.10 1.02
C LYS A 113 13.32 -11.98 1.45
N ASP A 114 13.55 -13.28 1.61
CA ASP A 114 12.51 -14.23 2.01
C ASP A 114 12.06 -14.00 3.47
N VAL A 115 13.01 -13.72 4.36
CA VAL A 115 12.72 -13.30 5.73
C VAL A 115 11.89 -12.02 5.75
N GLU A 116 12.25 -11.02 4.94
CA GLU A 116 11.50 -9.77 4.85
C GLU A 116 10.09 -9.98 4.26
N TYR A 117 9.94 -10.86 3.27
CA TYR A 117 8.65 -11.23 2.71
C TYR A 117 7.69 -11.75 3.79
N PHE A 118 8.13 -12.71 4.62
CA PHE A 118 7.31 -13.25 5.71
C PHE A 118 7.04 -12.24 6.82
N ARG A 119 8.05 -11.43 7.20
CA ARG A 119 7.86 -10.34 8.16
C ARG A 119 6.77 -9.36 7.70
N LEU A 120 6.78 -8.96 6.43
CA LEU A 120 5.79 -8.04 5.87
C LEU A 120 4.37 -8.64 5.86
N ILE A 121 4.24 -9.95 5.58
CA ILE A 121 2.95 -10.65 5.73
C ILE A 121 2.46 -10.58 7.17
N GLU A 122 3.31 -10.93 8.13
CA GLU A 122 2.96 -10.93 9.54
C GLU A 122 2.53 -9.55 10.03
N ILE A 123 3.28 -8.50 9.69
CA ILE A 123 2.94 -7.10 10.01
C ILE A 123 1.56 -6.75 9.42
N HIS A 124 1.32 -7.05 8.14
CA HIS A 124 0.06 -6.73 7.49
C HIS A 124 -1.12 -7.50 8.10
N THR A 125 -0.96 -8.80 8.35
CA THR A 125 -1.97 -9.63 9.01
C THR A 125 -2.29 -9.10 10.41
N ASN A 126 -1.28 -8.75 11.19
CA ASN A 126 -1.46 -8.14 12.51
C ASN A 126 -2.17 -6.79 12.43
N MET A 127 -1.82 -5.94 11.45
CA MET A 127 -2.53 -4.69 11.19
C MET A 127 -4.00 -4.92 10.86
N CYS A 128 -4.34 -5.85 9.97
CA CYS A 128 -5.73 -6.13 9.64
C CYS A 128 -6.52 -6.69 10.83
N ARG A 129 -5.89 -7.54 11.66
CA ARG A 129 -6.54 -8.17 12.81
C ARG A 129 -6.71 -7.20 13.98
N SER A 130 -5.62 -6.55 14.39
CA SER A 130 -5.53 -5.75 15.61
C SER A 130 -5.73 -4.26 15.38
N GLY A 131 -5.66 -3.82 14.12
CA GLY A 131 -5.59 -2.40 13.78
C GLY A 131 -4.26 -1.75 14.17
N ILE A 132 -4.12 -0.48 13.81
CA ILE A 132 -3.06 0.41 14.25
C ILE A 132 -3.59 1.15 15.46
N PRO A 133 -2.94 1.05 16.63
CA PRO A 133 -3.33 1.76 17.82
C PRO A 133 -3.21 3.26 17.57
N LEU A 134 -4.35 3.93 17.52
CA LEU A 134 -4.43 5.37 17.36
C LEU A 134 -4.71 6.01 18.73
N ASN A 135 -3.84 6.93 19.12
CA ASN A 135 -4.04 7.79 20.27
C ASN A 135 -4.77 9.06 19.83
N LEU A 136 -5.73 9.48 20.64
CA LEU A 136 -6.57 10.65 20.38
C LEU A 136 -6.61 11.51 21.64
N SER A 137 -6.43 12.82 21.46
CA SER A 137 -6.79 13.81 22.47
C SER A 137 -7.65 14.90 21.87
N SER A 138 -8.56 15.45 22.67
CA SER A 138 -9.40 16.57 22.26
C SER A 138 -9.40 17.68 23.31
N LYS A 139 -9.45 18.93 22.85
CA LYS A 139 -9.53 20.13 23.68
C LYS A 139 -10.56 21.10 23.13
N LEU A 140 -11.63 21.30 23.89
CA LEU A 140 -12.65 22.30 23.61
C LEU A 140 -12.19 23.70 24.00
N THR A 141 -12.54 24.68 23.18
CA THR A 141 -12.39 26.11 23.43
C THR A 141 -13.69 26.81 23.07
N SER A 142 -13.85 28.08 23.44
CA SER A 142 -15.07 28.84 23.11
C SER A 142 -15.32 29.02 21.61
N ARG A 143 -14.31 28.83 20.76
CA ARG A 143 -14.39 29.05 19.30
C ARG A 143 -14.12 27.81 18.46
N SER A 144 -13.65 26.73 19.07
CA SER A 144 -13.18 25.57 18.31
C SER A 144 -13.01 24.33 19.16
N ILE A 145 -13.00 23.20 18.48
CA ILE A 145 -12.55 21.92 19.00
C ILE A 145 -11.21 21.62 18.35
N ASN A 146 -10.20 21.29 19.15
CA ASN A 146 -8.89 20.87 18.66
C ASN A 146 -8.76 19.38 18.96
N ILE A 147 -8.45 18.58 17.94
CA ILE A 147 -8.22 17.14 18.04
C ILE A 147 -6.78 16.89 17.61
N ALA A 148 -6.04 16.12 18.38
CA ALA A 148 -4.75 15.58 17.99
C ALA A 148 -4.88 14.06 17.82
N LEU A 149 -4.38 13.53 16.72
CA LEU A 149 -4.25 12.10 16.45
C LEU A 149 -2.78 11.77 16.26
N TRP A 150 -2.33 10.68 16.87
CA TRP A 150 -0.99 10.17 16.71
C TRP A 150 -0.98 8.67 16.98
N HIS A 151 0.13 8.02 16.64
CA HIS A 151 0.36 6.63 16.97
C HIS A 151 1.82 6.49 17.41
N ASP A 152 2.13 5.44 18.15
CA ASP A 152 3.52 5.11 18.46
C ASP A 152 4.22 4.55 17.23
N GLN A 153 5.55 4.40 17.28
CA GLN A 153 6.29 3.75 16.19
C GLN A 153 5.78 2.31 16.01
N ASN A 154 5.06 2.08 14.93
CA ASN A 154 4.43 0.80 14.62
C ASN A 154 4.80 0.39 13.21
N GLU A 155 5.27 -0.84 13.03
CA GLU A 155 5.66 -1.35 11.70
C GLU A 155 4.47 -1.41 10.73
N ALA A 156 3.24 -1.46 11.22
CA ALA A 156 2.05 -1.36 10.39
C ALA A 156 1.99 -0.08 9.53
N LEU A 157 2.70 0.97 9.96
CA LEU A 157 2.79 2.23 9.22
C LEU A 157 3.51 2.12 7.88
N ILE A 158 4.24 1.02 7.67
CA ILE A 158 4.80 0.64 6.37
C ILE A 158 3.67 0.53 5.33
N PHE A 159 2.47 0.11 5.73
CA PHE A 159 1.33 -0.11 4.84
C PHE A 159 0.32 1.03 4.79
N THR A 160 0.20 1.80 5.85
CA THR A 160 -0.77 2.91 5.90
C THR A 160 -0.26 4.01 6.81
N SER A 161 -0.37 5.26 6.37
CA SER A 161 0.14 6.40 7.10
C SER A 161 -0.99 7.25 7.66
N LEU A 162 -0.70 8.05 8.67
CA LEU A 162 -1.69 8.97 9.24
C LEU A 162 -2.20 9.95 8.16
N GLU A 163 -1.37 10.37 7.21
CA GLU A 163 -1.80 11.18 6.06
C GLU A 163 -2.79 10.46 5.15
N SER A 164 -2.66 9.14 5.02
CA SER A 164 -3.60 8.33 4.22
C SER A 164 -4.97 8.30 4.89
N LEU A 165 -5.01 8.14 6.23
CA LEU A 165 -6.24 8.26 7.03
C LEU A 165 -6.86 9.66 6.86
N LEU A 166 -6.07 10.72 7.07
CA LEU A 166 -6.55 12.09 6.96
C LEU A 166 -7.05 12.45 5.56
N PHE A 167 -6.40 11.93 4.53
CA PHE A 167 -6.84 12.10 3.15
C PHE A 167 -8.18 11.43 2.92
N HIS A 168 -8.32 10.17 3.34
CA HIS A 168 -9.59 9.46 3.24
C HIS A 168 -10.72 10.19 3.99
N TYR A 169 -10.47 10.56 5.26
CA TYR A 169 -11.37 11.39 6.06
C TYR A 169 -11.78 12.67 5.34
N SER A 170 -10.80 13.41 4.81
CA SER A 170 -11.05 14.67 4.07
C SER A 170 -11.96 14.47 2.87
N MET A 171 -11.77 13.38 2.12
CA MET A 171 -12.57 13.06 0.95
C MET A 171 -13.99 12.62 1.32
N VAL A 172 -14.17 11.81 2.37
CA VAL A 172 -15.49 11.41 2.88
C VAL A 172 -16.29 12.64 3.29
N VAL A 173 -15.69 13.53 4.09
CA VAL A 173 -16.33 14.78 4.53
C VAL A 173 -16.71 15.65 3.33
N TYR A 174 -15.79 15.84 2.38
CA TYR A 174 -16.05 16.64 1.18
C TYR A 174 -17.21 16.07 0.37
N HIS A 175 -17.22 14.76 0.09
CA HIS A 175 -18.27 14.14 -0.71
C HIS A 175 -19.65 14.24 -0.04
N ALA A 176 -19.73 14.03 1.27
CA ALA A 176 -20.98 14.10 2.02
C ALA A 176 -21.55 15.53 2.11
N ASN A 177 -20.69 16.56 2.09
CA ASN A 177 -21.08 17.95 2.37
C ASN A 177 -20.77 18.93 1.24
N ARG A 178 -20.53 18.45 0.01
CA ARG A 178 -19.98 19.26 -1.10
C ARG A 178 -20.78 20.52 -1.45
N GLU A 179 -22.08 20.55 -1.12
CA GLU A 179 -22.97 21.70 -1.32
C GLU A 179 -22.79 22.81 -0.27
N ALA A 180 -22.33 22.44 0.93
CA ALA A 180 -22.10 23.37 2.05
C ALA A 180 -20.62 23.79 2.16
N ILE A 181 -19.69 22.92 1.76
CA ILE A 181 -18.24 23.14 1.94
C ILE A 181 -17.48 23.23 0.62
N ARG A 182 -16.36 23.97 0.65
CA ARG A 182 -15.37 24.04 -0.43
C ARG A 182 -14.00 23.65 0.09
N ILE A 183 -13.27 22.86 -0.70
CA ILE A 183 -11.83 22.60 -0.53
C ILE A 183 -11.04 23.21 -1.70
N PRO A 184 -9.87 23.83 -1.46
CA PRO A 184 -9.01 24.31 -2.55
C PRO A 184 -8.46 23.15 -3.39
N MET A 185 -8.59 23.24 -4.71
CA MET A 185 -8.04 22.27 -5.66
C MET A 185 -6.77 22.81 -6.33
N PRO A 186 -5.78 21.96 -6.66
CA PRO A 186 -5.77 20.51 -6.41
C PRO A 186 -5.57 20.18 -4.92
N PHE A 187 -6.24 19.09 -4.49
CA PHE A 187 -6.16 18.57 -3.13
C PHE A 187 -5.37 17.26 -3.13
N GLY A 188 -4.23 17.26 -2.45
CA GLY A 188 -3.33 16.12 -2.32
C GLY A 188 -2.85 15.96 -0.88
N ARG A 189 -2.20 14.83 -0.59
CA ARG A 189 -1.66 14.52 0.75
C ARG A 189 -0.60 15.52 1.21
N ASP A 190 0.14 16.10 0.27
CA ASP A 190 1.15 17.14 0.51
C ASP A 190 0.57 18.37 1.21
N ARG A 191 -0.74 18.65 1.03
CA ARG A 191 -1.44 19.76 1.70
C ARG A 191 -1.33 19.71 3.21
N PHE A 192 -1.25 18.52 3.82
CA PHE A 192 -1.17 18.40 5.27
C PHE A 192 0.15 18.91 5.84
N HIS A 193 1.23 18.88 5.04
CA HIS A 193 2.56 19.33 5.45
C HIS A 193 2.81 20.82 5.18
N GLN A 194 1.90 21.49 4.48
CA GLN A 194 2.00 22.93 4.21
C GLN A 194 1.70 23.74 5.49
N LYS A 195 2.34 24.92 5.64
CA LYS A 195 2.07 25.84 6.77
C LYS A 195 0.58 26.17 6.92
N SER A 196 -0.16 26.21 5.81
CA SER A 196 -1.61 26.45 5.80
C SER A 196 -2.44 25.24 6.21
N GLY A 197 -1.92 24.02 6.05
CA GLY A 197 -2.66 22.76 6.14
C GLY A 197 -3.70 22.58 5.04
N ALA A 198 -4.44 21.47 5.13
CA ALA A 198 -5.71 21.29 4.41
C ALA A 198 -6.81 22.11 5.10
N ARG A 199 -7.59 22.87 4.34
CA ARG A 199 -8.65 23.75 4.88
C ARG A 199 -9.97 23.53 4.17
N PHE A 200 -11.03 23.55 4.97
CA PHE A 200 -12.42 23.45 4.55
C PHE A 200 -13.10 24.77 4.83
N PHE A 201 -13.77 25.30 3.80
CA PHE A 201 -14.41 26.60 3.84
C PHE A 201 -15.91 26.43 3.71
N ASP A 202 -16.67 27.24 4.43
CA ASP A 202 -18.09 27.44 4.18
C ASP A 202 -18.27 28.07 2.79
N ARG A 203 -19.21 27.55 1.99
CA ARG A 203 -19.46 28.09 0.64
C ARG A 203 -20.19 29.42 0.64
N ALA A 204 -21.05 29.67 1.63
CA ALA A 204 -21.88 30.86 1.69
C ALA A 204 -21.04 32.09 2.09
N ASP A 205 -20.18 31.96 3.10
CA ASP A 205 -19.45 33.11 3.65
C ASP A 205 -17.92 32.98 3.62
N GLY A 206 -17.38 31.85 3.15
CA GLY A 206 -15.95 31.63 3.00
C GLY A 206 -15.19 31.45 4.32
N LYS A 207 -15.87 31.33 5.47
CA LYS A 207 -15.20 31.08 6.76
C LYS A 207 -14.57 29.70 6.78
N VAL A 208 -13.45 29.57 7.50
CA VAL A 208 -12.80 28.27 7.72
C VAL A 208 -13.62 27.47 8.74
N LEU A 209 -14.15 26.33 8.31
CA LEU A 209 -14.91 25.42 9.16
C LEU A 209 -14.01 24.37 9.81
N MET A 210 -13.00 23.89 9.09
CA MET A 210 -12.02 22.94 9.61
C MET A 210 -10.64 23.16 8.96
N SER A 211 -9.58 22.90 9.73
CA SER A 211 -8.22 22.77 9.21
C SER A 211 -7.52 21.53 9.74
N ILE A 212 -6.76 20.85 8.89
CA ILE A 212 -5.95 19.67 9.21
C ILE A 212 -4.50 19.97 8.85
N ARG A 213 -3.55 19.64 9.74
CA ARG A 213 -2.11 19.73 9.48
C ARG A 213 -1.35 18.58 10.12
N MET A 214 -0.22 18.22 9.54
CA MET A 214 0.75 17.30 10.13
C MET A 214 1.88 18.10 10.78
N VAL A 215 2.21 17.78 12.03
CA VAL A 215 3.34 18.38 12.76
C VAL A 215 4.03 17.28 13.55
N ASN A 216 5.31 17.03 13.26
CA ASN A 216 6.12 16.02 13.96
C ASN A 216 5.48 14.63 14.04
N GLY A 217 4.80 14.19 12.97
CA GLY A 217 4.10 12.90 12.92
C GLY A 217 2.71 12.89 13.55
N GLU A 218 2.26 14.01 14.14
CA GLU A 218 0.91 14.15 14.70
C GLU A 218 -0.01 14.88 13.73
N ALA A 219 -1.24 14.40 13.62
CA ALA A 219 -2.31 15.09 12.92
C ALA A 219 -3.02 16.04 13.87
N LEU A 220 -3.00 17.33 13.56
CA LEU A 220 -3.71 18.36 14.30
C LEU A 220 -4.91 18.84 13.50
N ILE A 221 -6.11 18.55 14.02
CA ILE A 221 -7.39 18.91 13.42
C ILE A 221 -8.03 20.00 14.28
N LYS A 222 -8.43 21.11 13.66
CA LYS A 222 -9.14 22.20 14.32
C LYS A 222 -10.47 22.41 13.63
N ILE A 223 -11.55 22.30 14.39
CA ILE A 223 -12.94 22.41 13.92
C ILE A 223 -13.55 23.68 14.54
N SER A 224 -14.18 24.52 13.74
CA SER A 224 -14.90 25.70 14.23
C SER A 224 -16.12 25.27 15.05
N SER A 225 -16.34 25.90 16.21
CA SER A 225 -17.55 25.63 17.01
C SER A 225 -18.84 26.14 16.36
N SER A 226 -18.73 26.95 15.31
CA SER A 226 -19.87 27.50 14.56
C SER A 226 -20.32 26.62 13.39
N THR A 227 -19.65 25.51 13.12
CA THR A 227 -19.98 24.66 11.97
C THR A 227 -21.13 23.72 12.31
N VAL A 228 -22.00 23.47 11.32
CA VAL A 228 -23.05 22.43 11.39
C VAL A 228 -22.62 21.11 10.75
N VAL A 229 -21.44 21.08 10.12
CA VAL A 229 -20.91 19.87 9.48
C VAL A 229 -20.41 18.92 10.58
N PRO A 230 -20.82 17.63 10.57
CA PRO A 230 -20.52 16.67 11.63
C PRO A 230 -19.09 16.12 11.54
N PHE A 231 -18.08 17.00 11.54
CA PHE A 231 -16.68 16.63 11.33
C PHE A 231 -16.15 15.59 12.34
N GLN A 232 -16.60 15.65 13.59
CA GLN A 232 -16.17 14.73 14.65
C GLN A 232 -16.75 13.33 14.46
N ASP A 233 -18.06 13.26 14.16
CA ASP A 233 -18.75 12.00 13.96
C ASP A 233 -18.18 11.29 12.72
N THR A 234 -18.00 12.02 11.62
CA THR A 234 -17.36 11.47 10.42
C THR A 234 -15.92 11.00 10.70
N LEU A 235 -15.18 11.68 11.58
CA LEU A 235 -13.83 11.23 11.95
C LEU A 235 -13.88 9.92 12.74
N ALA A 236 -14.80 9.81 13.70
CA ALA A 236 -14.99 8.61 14.50
C ALA A 236 -15.42 7.42 13.63
N GLU A 237 -16.36 7.64 12.70
CA GLU A 237 -16.79 6.64 11.71
C GLU A 237 -15.63 6.17 10.83
N VAL A 238 -14.86 7.11 10.28
CA VAL A 238 -13.70 6.79 9.43
C VAL A 238 -12.62 6.02 10.20
N ILE A 239 -12.36 6.38 11.46
CA ILE A 239 -11.43 5.62 12.31
C ILE A 239 -11.98 4.21 12.51
N ALA A 240 -13.26 4.06 12.89
CA ALA A 240 -13.88 2.77 13.20
C ALA A 240 -13.96 1.81 12.00
N ASP A 241 -14.19 2.32 10.78
CA ASP A 241 -14.24 1.52 9.54
C ASP A 241 -12.85 1.24 8.95
N SER A 242 -11.81 1.87 9.50
CA SER A 242 -10.45 1.71 9.01
C SER A 242 -9.63 0.72 9.82
N VAL A 243 -8.44 0.41 9.33
CA VAL A 243 -7.43 -0.32 10.11
C VAL A 243 -6.93 0.48 11.32
N TRP A 244 -7.36 1.71 11.56
CA TRP A 244 -6.94 2.50 12.72
C TRP A 244 -7.89 2.26 13.89
N LYS A 245 -7.47 1.47 14.89
CA LYS A 245 -8.30 1.20 16.07
C LYS A 245 -7.92 2.15 17.21
N PRO A 246 -8.88 2.85 17.83
CA PRO A 246 -8.57 3.71 18.96
C PRO A 246 -8.11 2.88 20.16
N THR A 247 -7.08 3.35 20.87
CA THR A 247 -6.55 2.68 22.08
C THR A 247 -7.51 2.76 23.26
N SER A 248 -8.50 3.66 23.21
CA SER A 248 -9.57 3.82 24.18
C SER A 248 -10.89 4.11 23.47
N SER A 249 -11.97 3.44 23.88
CA SER A 249 -13.33 3.82 23.49
C SER A 249 -13.58 5.28 23.87
N LEU A 250 -13.97 6.11 22.89
CA LEU A 250 -14.39 7.50 23.07
C LEU A 250 -15.55 7.62 24.07
#